data_AF-A0A528WUT7-F1
#
_entry.id   AF-A0A528WUT7-F1
#
_cell.length_a   1.000
_cell.length_b   1.000
_cell.length_c   1.000
_cell.angle_alpha   90.00
_cell.angle_beta   90.00
_cell.angle_gamma   90.00
#
_symmetry.space_group_name_H-M   'P 1'
#
loop_
_entity.id
_entity.type
_entity.pdbx_description
1 polymer ?
#
loop_
_entity_poly.entity_id
_entity_poly.type
_entity_poly.pdbx_seq_one_letter_code
_entity_poly.pdbx_strand_id
1 'polypeptide(L)'
;EGGAGGDGASVGHPVADALRTTISVHRLPKIAFENMLEARIFDLYDDPMPSRTDLEGYCGETAGALIQLAAMALDPVEAPRFAELAGRAGCAQAMTGLLLLLPLHRKRGQCFIPADILAAAGSSPQEFITGDGGPGAKHAVAAMIALAREHLAAFEQGAPSLPVSLRPAFLPLALSRAYLSKMVGSRHSPLHGAARLSALRRHWLLFRRATRGWPPL
;
A
#
# COMPACT_ATOMS: atom_id res chain seq x y z
N GLU A 1 -12.83 -1.62 -45.58
CA GLU A 1 -13.12 -3.01 -45.16
C GLU A 1 -12.11 -3.33 -44.06
N GLY A 2 -12.43 -3.48 -42.77
CA GLY A 2 -13.59 -4.09 -42.15
C GLY A 2 -13.21 -5.48 -41.64
N GLY A 3 -12.46 -5.55 -40.53
CA GLY A 3 -12.06 -6.82 -39.91
C GLY A 3 -11.77 -6.65 -38.42
N ALA A 4 -12.80 -6.87 -37.61
CA ALA A 4 -12.75 -6.85 -36.15
C ALA A 4 -11.88 -8.00 -35.61
N GLY A 5 -10.72 -7.65 -35.06
CA GLY A 5 -9.81 -8.59 -34.41
C GLY A 5 -10.26 -8.92 -32.98
N GLY A 6 -11.12 -9.92 -32.84
CA GLY A 6 -11.20 -10.84 -31.70
C GLY A 6 -11.09 -10.29 -30.27
N ASP A 7 -11.98 -9.37 -29.86
CA ASP A 7 -12.01 -8.84 -28.48
C ASP A 7 -12.63 -9.83 -27.44
N GLY A 8 -12.70 -11.13 -27.76
CA GLY A 8 -13.46 -12.12 -26.99
C GLY A 8 -12.81 -13.49 -26.77
N ALA A 9 -11.60 -13.75 -27.29
CA ALA A 9 -10.94 -15.04 -27.07
C ALA A 9 -10.34 -15.10 -25.66
N SER A 10 -10.63 -16.15 -24.89
CA SER A 10 -9.97 -16.42 -23.59
C SER A 10 -8.45 -16.44 -23.78
N VAL A 11 -7.71 -15.74 -22.91
CA VAL A 11 -6.25 -15.74 -22.87
C VAL A 11 -5.72 -17.06 -22.29
N GLY A 12 -6.61 -17.93 -21.78
CA GLY A 12 -6.28 -19.23 -21.20
C GLY A 12 -5.88 -19.18 -19.73
N HIS A 13 -5.79 -17.99 -19.13
CA HIS A 13 -5.49 -17.79 -17.72
C HIS A 13 -6.70 -17.18 -16.98
N PRO A 14 -7.32 -17.88 -15.99
CA PRO A 14 -8.62 -17.49 -15.44
C PRO A 14 -8.61 -16.10 -14.77
N VAL A 15 -7.51 -15.73 -14.11
CA VAL A 15 -7.37 -14.39 -13.50
C VAL A 15 -7.25 -13.29 -14.56
N ALA A 16 -6.55 -13.57 -15.67
CA ALA A 16 -6.35 -12.57 -16.73
C ALA A 16 -7.67 -12.32 -17.48
N ASP A 17 -8.42 -13.39 -17.76
CA ASP A 17 -9.75 -13.30 -18.37
C ASP A 17 -10.75 -12.54 -17.47
N ALA A 18 -10.75 -12.83 -16.16
CA ALA A 18 -11.58 -12.12 -15.19
C ALA A 18 -11.18 -10.64 -15.07
N LEU A 19 -9.88 -10.33 -15.08
CA LEU A 19 -9.40 -8.96 -15.05
C LEU A 19 -9.78 -8.19 -16.33
N ARG A 20 -9.61 -8.79 -17.50
CA ARG A 20 -10.03 -8.18 -18.78
C ARG A 20 -11.52 -7.86 -18.78
N THR A 21 -12.33 -8.80 -18.31
CA THR A 21 -13.78 -8.61 -18.16
C THR A 21 -14.08 -7.45 -17.21
N THR A 22 -13.44 -7.42 -16.04
CA THR A 22 -13.59 -6.35 -15.04
C THR A 22 -13.21 -4.98 -15.62
N ILE A 23 -12.06 -4.88 -16.32
CA ILE A 23 -11.60 -3.64 -16.97
C ILE A 23 -12.66 -3.15 -17.97
N SER A 24 -13.21 -4.04 -18.79
CA SER A 24 -14.22 -3.69 -19.79
C SER A 24 -15.53 -3.24 -19.13
N VAL A 25 -16.04 -4.00 -18.16
CA VAL A 25 -17.34 -3.73 -17.51
C VAL A 25 -17.31 -2.41 -16.74
N HIS A 26 -16.24 -2.16 -15.99
CA HIS A 26 -16.11 -0.96 -15.16
C HIS A 26 -15.36 0.20 -15.85
N ARG A 27 -14.97 0.03 -17.12
CA ARG A 27 -14.21 1.01 -17.91
C ARG A 27 -12.96 1.51 -17.19
N LEU A 28 -12.24 0.58 -16.55
CA LEU A 28 -11.07 0.92 -15.75
C LEU A 28 -9.90 1.36 -16.66
N PRO A 29 -9.11 2.36 -16.25
CA PRO A 29 -8.01 2.88 -17.04
C PRO A 29 -6.88 1.84 -17.14
N LYS A 30 -6.65 1.29 -18.34
CA LYS A 30 -5.57 0.32 -18.59
C LYS A 30 -4.20 0.84 -18.18
N ILE A 31 -3.95 2.14 -18.40
CA ILE A 31 -2.70 2.82 -18.01
C ILE A 31 -2.38 2.69 -16.52
N ALA A 32 -3.39 2.63 -15.63
CA ALA A 32 -3.14 2.44 -14.20
C ALA A 32 -2.57 1.04 -13.89
N PHE A 33 -2.91 0.02 -14.69
CA PHE A 33 -2.32 -1.31 -14.56
C PHE A 33 -0.91 -1.35 -15.15
N GLU A 34 -0.69 -0.67 -16.27
CA GLU A 34 0.64 -0.54 -16.89
C GLU A 34 1.62 0.18 -15.95
N ASN A 35 1.21 1.31 -15.36
CA ASN A 35 2.01 2.02 -14.37
C ASN A 35 2.31 1.17 -13.13
N MET A 36 1.33 0.38 -12.67
CA MET A 36 1.55 -0.55 -11.56
C MET A 36 2.58 -1.63 -11.90
N LEU A 37 2.56 -2.15 -13.13
CA LEU A 37 3.57 -3.10 -13.60
C LEU A 37 4.95 -2.43 -13.66
N GLU A 38 5.04 -1.21 -14.20
CA GLU A 38 6.27 -0.43 -14.26
C GLU A 38 6.84 -0.19 -12.85
N ALA A 39 6.00 0.23 -11.89
CA ALA A 39 6.40 0.41 -10.51
C ALA A 39 6.90 -0.89 -9.84
N ARG A 40 6.48 -2.07 -10.33
CA ARG A 40 6.93 -3.38 -9.84
C ARG A 40 8.24 -3.85 -10.48
N ILE A 41 8.71 -3.21 -11.55
CA ILE A 41 10.03 -3.51 -12.14
C ILE A 41 11.14 -3.23 -11.12
N PHE A 42 10.99 -2.17 -10.34
CA PHE A 42 11.83 -1.84 -9.19
C PHE A 42 12.01 -3.04 -8.24
N ASP A 43 10.92 -3.74 -7.92
CA ASP A 43 10.94 -4.90 -7.01
C ASP A 43 11.70 -6.10 -7.61
N LEU A 44 11.73 -6.22 -8.95
CA LEU A 44 12.34 -7.34 -9.67
C LEU A 44 13.87 -7.20 -9.75
N TYR A 45 14.36 -5.98 -9.94
CA TYR A 45 15.80 -5.70 -10.05
C TYR A 45 16.46 -5.31 -8.72
N ASP A 46 15.69 -5.27 -7.63
CA ASP A 46 16.14 -4.81 -6.32
C ASP A 46 16.79 -3.42 -6.40
N ASP A 47 16.20 -2.54 -7.20
CA ASP A 47 16.67 -1.18 -7.38
C ASP A 47 16.68 -0.44 -6.02
N PRO A 48 17.62 0.50 -5.79
CA PRO A 48 17.65 1.26 -4.55
C PRO A 48 16.48 2.26 -4.50
N MET A 49 15.74 2.30 -3.39
CA MET A 49 14.69 3.32 -3.16
C MET A 49 15.37 4.66 -2.84
N PRO A 50 15.39 5.66 -3.75
CA PRO A 50 16.28 6.80 -3.57
C PRO A 50 15.78 7.79 -2.50
N SER A 51 14.50 8.15 -2.55
CA SER A 51 13.92 9.18 -1.69
C SER A 51 12.56 8.82 -1.11
N ARG A 52 12.13 9.61 -0.11
CA ARG A 52 10.74 9.59 0.38
C ARG A 52 9.73 9.78 -0.74
N THR A 53 10.01 10.67 -1.70
CA THR A 53 9.11 10.96 -2.82
C THR A 53 8.96 9.76 -3.75
N ASP A 54 10.05 9.04 -4.03
CA ASP A 54 10.01 7.82 -4.84
C ASP A 54 9.18 6.73 -4.15
N LEU A 55 9.33 6.58 -2.83
CA LEU A 55 8.51 5.65 -2.05
C LEU A 55 7.03 6.02 -2.09
N GLU A 56 6.68 7.31 -1.97
CA GLU A 56 5.30 7.78 -2.06
C GLU A 56 4.72 7.53 -3.47
N GLY A 57 5.50 7.77 -4.52
CA GLY A 57 5.15 7.43 -5.90
C GLY A 57 4.90 5.93 -6.10
N TYR A 58 5.82 5.08 -5.63
CA TYR A 58 5.66 3.63 -5.62
C TYR A 58 4.38 3.20 -4.89
N CYS A 59 4.11 3.76 -3.73
CA CYS A 59 2.88 3.47 -2.98
C CYS A 59 1.61 3.91 -3.73
N GLY A 60 1.69 5.06 -4.42
CA GLY A 60 0.63 5.60 -5.26
C GLY A 60 0.30 4.67 -6.43
N GLU A 61 1.28 4.28 -7.23
CA GLU A 61 1.09 3.43 -8.41
C GLU A 61 0.77 1.97 -8.07
N THR A 62 1.00 1.54 -6.81
CA THR A 62 0.69 0.18 -6.35
C THR A 62 -0.58 0.12 -5.51
N ALA A 63 -0.48 0.36 -4.20
CA ALA A 63 -1.60 0.23 -3.28
C ALA A 63 -2.66 1.31 -3.49
N GLY A 64 -2.24 2.55 -3.77
CA GLY A 64 -3.15 3.67 -4.03
C GLY A 64 -3.98 3.44 -5.28
N ALA A 65 -3.34 3.04 -6.38
CA ALA A 65 -3.98 2.71 -7.64
C ALA A 65 -5.01 1.58 -7.47
N LEU A 66 -4.69 0.51 -6.71
CA LEU A 66 -5.67 -0.56 -6.44
C LEU A 66 -6.89 -0.06 -5.67
N ILE A 67 -6.71 0.80 -4.66
CA ILE A 67 -7.83 1.40 -3.92
C ILE A 67 -8.67 2.27 -4.86
N GLN A 68 -8.02 3.08 -5.71
CA GLN A 68 -8.72 3.94 -6.67
C GLN A 68 -9.48 3.14 -7.73
N LEU A 69 -8.89 2.08 -8.27
CA LEU A 69 -9.54 1.18 -9.23
C LEU A 69 -10.76 0.47 -8.60
N ALA A 70 -10.64 0.03 -7.35
CA ALA A 70 -11.76 -0.54 -6.62
C ALA A 70 -12.88 0.50 -6.37
N ALA A 71 -12.51 1.74 -6.03
CA ALA A 71 -13.46 2.85 -5.89
C ALA A 71 -14.20 3.13 -7.20
N MET A 72 -13.49 3.17 -8.34
CA MET A 72 -14.09 3.36 -9.66
C MET A 72 -15.03 2.22 -10.06
N ALA A 73 -14.70 0.98 -9.69
CA ALA A 73 -15.58 -0.16 -9.94
C ALA A 73 -16.88 -0.09 -9.13
N LEU A 74 -16.85 0.48 -7.92
CA LEU A 74 -18.00 0.64 -7.04
C LEU A 74 -18.87 1.84 -7.40
N ASP A 75 -18.25 2.99 -7.67
CA ASP A 75 -18.94 4.25 -7.98
C ASP A 75 -18.05 5.12 -8.89
N PRO A 76 -18.18 4.98 -10.21
CA PRO A 76 -17.32 5.71 -11.16
C PRO A 76 -17.59 7.22 -11.19
N VAL A 77 -18.71 7.69 -10.62
CA VAL A 77 -19.07 9.11 -10.59
C VAL A 77 -18.35 9.80 -9.44
N GLU A 78 -18.41 9.23 -8.24
CA GLU A 78 -17.78 9.84 -7.05
C GLU A 78 -16.28 9.53 -6.96
N ALA A 79 -15.82 8.37 -7.41
CA ALA A 79 -14.42 7.93 -7.23
C ALA A 79 -13.34 8.94 -7.65
N PRO A 80 -13.44 9.68 -8.78
CA PRO A 80 -12.43 10.67 -9.16
C PRO A 80 -12.23 11.78 -8.12
N ARG A 81 -13.30 12.15 -7.39
CA ARG A 81 -13.26 13.21 -6.36
C ARG A 81 -12.45 12.80 -5.13
N PHE A 82 -12.21 11.51 -4.95
CA PHE A 82 -11.52 10.94 -3.79
C PHE A 82 -10.15 10.31 -4.14
N ALA A 83 -9.59 10.64 -5.32
CA ALA A 83 -8.30 10.09 -5.75
C ALA A 83 -7.14 10.45 -4.82
N GLU A 84 -7.08 11.69 -4.31
CA GLU A 84 -6.06 12.07 -3.32
C GLU A 84 -6.19 11.22 -2.05
N LEU A 85 -7.43 10.98 -1.61
CA LEU A 85 -7.71 10.19 -0.41
C LEU A 85 -7.31 8.72 -0.60
N ALA A 86 -7.50 8.17 -1.81
CA ALA A 86 -6.99 6.86 -2.19
C ALA A 86 -5.45 6.81 -2.18
N GLY A 87 -4.77 7.87 -2.63
CA GLY A 87 -3.32 7.99 -2.54
C GLY A 87 -2.79 7.97 -1.11
N ARG A 88 -3.41 8.73 -0.20
CA ARG A 88 -3.07 8.72 1.25
C ARG A 88 -3.30 7.35 1.88
N ALA A 89 -4.44 6.73 1.56
CA ALA A 89 -4.76 5.38 2.01
C ALA A 89 -3.73 4.35 1.49
N GLY A 90 -3.37 4.45 0.21
CA GLY A 90 -2.37 3.62 -0.45
C GLY A 90 -1.01 3.70 0.23
N CYS A 91 -0.49 4.91 0.45
CA CYS A 91 0.77 5.13 1.16
C CYS A 91 0.76 4.51 2.56
N ALA A 92 -0.27 4.81 3.35
CA ALA A 92 -0.39 4.25 4.71
C ALA A 92 -0.45 2.70 4.70
N GLN A 93 -1.20 2.11 3.77
CA GLN A 93 -1.31 0.65 3.64
C GLN A 93 0.01 0.02 3.17
N ALA A 94 0.61 0.53 2.09
CA ALA A 94 1.84 0.00 1.51
C ALA A 94 3.00 0.08 2.50
N MET A 95 3.24 1.24 3.10
CA MET A 95 4.32 1.42 4.09
C MET A 95 4.12 0.51 5.32
N THR A 96 2.88 0.34 5.79
CA THR A 96 2.59 -0.64 6.85
C THR A 96 2.91 -2.06 6.41
N GLY A 97 2.57 -2.43 5.17
CA GLY A 97 2.90 -3.72 4.57
C GLY A 97 4.41 -3.96 4.47
N LEU A 98 5.16 -2.97 3.97
CA LEU A 98 6.62 -3.01 3.89
C LEU A 98 7.25 -3.21 5.27
N LEU A 99 6.75 -2.54 6.31
CA LEU A 99 7.19 -2.74 7.69
C LEU A 99 6.85 -4.14 8.23
N LEU A 100 5.68 -4.70 7.90
CA LEU A 100 5.32 -6.06 8.31
C LEU A 100 6.19 -7.13 7.63
N LEU A 101 6.57 -6.88 6.38
CA LEU A 101 7.39 -7.77 5.57
C LEU A 101 8.89 -7.48 5.69
N LEU A 102 9.28 -6.45 6.43
CA LEU A 102 10.68 -6.03 6.58
C LEU A 102 11.66 -7.17 6.92
N PRO A 103 11.36 -8.10 7.86
CA PRO A 103 12.26 -9.23 8.10
C PRO A 103 12.49 -10.12 6.88
N LEU A 104 11.48 -10.27 6.02
CA LEU A 104 11.57 -11.07 4.80
C LEU A 104 12.36 -10.31 3.72
N HIS A 105 12.09 -9.02 3.53
CA HIS A 105 12.81 -8.17 2.58
C HIS A 105 14.32 -8.16 2.91
N ARG A 106 14.70 -7.91 4.17
CA ARG A 106 16.11 -7.94 4.60
C ARG A 106 16.77 -9.29 4.34
N LYS A 107 16.08 -10.41 4.63
CA LYS A 107 16.58 -11.77 4.34
C LYS A 107 16.79 -12.04 2.85
N ARG A 108 16.07 -11.34 1.98
CA ARG A 108 16.21 -11.41 0.53
C ARG A 108 17.20 -10.38 -0.04
N GLY A 109 17.82 -9.56 0.81
CA GLY A 109 18.72 -8.48 0.38
C GLY A 109 18.00 -7.22 -0.11
N GLN A 110 16.67 -7.14 0.04
CA GLN A 110 15.86 -6.03 -0.47
C GLN A 110 15.77 -4.90 0.54
N CYS A 111 15.89 -3.66 0.06
CA CYS A 111 15.77 -2.46 0.89
C CYS A 111 14.75 -1.47 0.30
N PHE A 112 13.55 -1.47 0.89
CA PHE A 112 12.47 -0.56 0.53
C PHE A 112 12.47 0.74 1.34
N ILE A 113 13.40 0.89 2.29
CA ILE A 113 13.52 2.15 3.03
C ILE A 113 14.31 3.13 2.15
N PRO A 114 13.79 4.35 1.95
CA PRO A 114 14.49 5.40 1.21
C PRO A 114 15.91 5.67 1.70
N ALA A 115 16.83 5.87 0.76
CA ALA A 115 18.23 6.16 1.05
C ALA A 115 18.40 7.48 1.82
N ASP A 116 17.57 8.49 1.55
CA ASP A 116 17.55 9.75 2.31
C ASP A 116 17.15 9.56 3.80
N ILE A 117 16.15 8.72 4.08
CA ILE A 117 15.74 8.33 5.43
C ILE A 117 16.85 7.55 6.14
N LEU A 118 17.50 6.62 5.43
CA LEU A 118 18.62 5.85 5.97
C LEU A 118 19.80 6.76 6.31
N ALA A 119 20.18 7.66 5.41
CA ALA A 119 21.26 8.61 5.63
C ALA A 119 20.97 9.52 6.83
N ALA A 120 19.75 10.07 6.92
CA ALA A 120 19.32 10.89 8.06
C ALA A 120 19.30 10.11 9.39
N ALA A 121 19.10 8.80 9.33
CA ALA A 121 19.15 7.89 10.47
C ALA A 121 20.58 7.42 10.84
N GLY A 122 21.60 7.83 10.08
CA GLY A 122 22.99 7.39 10.26
C GLY A 122 23.21 5.94 9.82
N SER A 123 22.60 5.53 8.71
CA SER A 123 22.71 4.19 8.11
C SER A 123 22.79 4.26 6.58
N SER A 124 23.03 3.13 5.94
CA SER A 124 23.01 2.93 4.49
C SER A 124 22.14 1.72 4.12
N PRO A 125 21.72 1.58 2.85
CA PRO A 125 20.98 0.39 2.41
C PRO A 125 21.71 -0.92 2.73
N GLN A 126 23.03 -0.96 2.51
CA GLN A 126 23.87 -2.13 2.75
C GLN A 126 23.94 -2.46 4.25
N GLU A 127 24.23 -1.49 5.11
CA GLU A 127 24.23 -1.70 6.55
C GLU A 127 22.85 -2.17 7.02
N PHE A 128 21.78 -1.53 6.52
CA PHE A 128 20.42 -1.83 6.90
C PHE A 128 20.02 -3.27 6.57
N ILE A 129 20.41 -3.83 5.42
CA ILE A 129 20.06 -5.23 5.09
C ILE A 129 20.95 -6.25 5.80
N THR A 130 22.18 -5.88 6.17
CA THR A 130 23.12 -6.78 6.87
C THR A 130 22.88 -6.84 8.38
N GLY A 131 23.18 -7.99 8.99
CA GLY A 131 23.19 -8.15 10.45
C GLY A 131 21.92 -7.65 11.16
N ASP A 132 22.08 -6.90 12.24
CA ASP A 132 20.98 -6.25 12.96
C ASP A 132 20.56 -4.89 12.37
N GLY A 133 21.31 -4.38 11.37
CA GLY A 133 21.09 -3.08 10.73
C GLY A 133 21.83 -1.92 11.40
N GLY A 134 22.60 -2.20 12.45
CA GLY A 134 23.30 -1.17 13.24
C GLY A 134 22.37 -0.23 14.02
N PRO A 135 22.93 0.79 14.69
CA PRO A 135 22.16 1.73 15.50
C PRO A 135 21.10 2.51 14.70
N GLY A 136 21.40 2.84 13.44
CA GLY A 136 20.53 3.64 12.58
C GLY A 136 19.25 2.92 12.11
N ALA A 137 19.24 1.58 12.05
CA ALA A 137 18.08 0.84 11.57
C ALA A 137 16.81 1.07 12.42
N LYS A 138 16.96 1.26 13.73
CA LYS A 138 15.82 1.57 14.62
C LYS A 138 15.23 2.95 14.32
N HIS A 139 16.08 3.93 14.04
CA HIS A 139 15.64 5.28 13.68
C HIS A 139 14.97 5.28 12.30
N ALA A 140 15.52 4.56 11.32
CA ALA A 140 14.93 4.42 9.99
C ALA A 140 13.54 3.75 10.04
N VAL A 141 13.39 2.68 10.83
CA VAL A 141 12.08 2.04 11.05
C VAL A 141 11.10 2.96 11.76
N ALA A 142 11.56 3.73 12.75
CA ALA A 142 10.72 4.72 13.42
C ALA A 142 10.25 5.83 12.46
N ALA A 143 11.12 6.31 11.57
CA ALA A 143 10.79 7.28 10.54
C ALA A 143 9.75 6.72 9.55
N MET A 144 9.91 5.48 9.09
CA MET A 144 8.92 4.80 8.24
C MET A 144 7.55 4.64 8.94
N ILE A 145 7.54 4.30 10.23
CA ILE A 145 6.29 4.23 11.03
C ILE A 145 5.64 5.62 11.12
N ALA A 146 6.43 6.67 11.35
CA ALA A 146 5.93 8.04 11.42
C ALA A 146 5.33 8.48 10.07
N LEU A 147 6.01 8.20 8.96
CA LEU A 147 5.54 8.51 7.61
C LEU A 147 4.23 7.78 7.28
N ALA A 148 4.13 6.49 7.59
CA ALA A 148 2.89 5.73 7.40
C ALA A 148 1.73 6.31 8.24
N ARG A 149 2.02 6.82 9.44
CA ARG A 149 1.03 7.47 10.32
C ARG A 149 0.61 8.84 9.80
N GLU A 150 1.52 9.61 9.21
CA GLU A 150 1.23 10.90 8.57
C GLU A 150 0.17 10.73 7.48
N HIS A 151 0.41 9.79 6.55
CA HIS A 151 -0.55 9.46 5.49
C HIS A 151 -1.87 8.90 6.03
N LEU A 152 -1.81 8.06 7.06
CA LEU A 152 -3.02 7.54 7.71
C LEU A 152 -3.84 8.66 8.38
N ALA A 153 -3.19 9.60 9.05
CA ALA A 153 -3.86 10.72 9.68
C ALA A 153 -4.50 11.65 8.63
N ALA A 154 -3.79 11.95 7.54
CA ALA A 154 -4.35 12.70 6.42
C ALA A 154 -5.58 12.00 5.82
N PHE A 155 -5.51 10.67 5.64
CA PHE A 155 -6.67 9.89 5.22
C PHE A 155 -7.83 10.03 6.21
N GLU A 156 -7.59 9.87 7.51
CA GLU A 156 -8.65 9.90 8.52
C GLU A 156 -9.29 11.28 8.69
N GLN A 157 -8.57 12.36 8.39
CA GLN A 157 -9.13 13.71 8.32
C GLN A 157 -10.10 13.88 7.15
N GLY A 158 -9.79 13.31 5.98
CA GLY A 158 -10.66 13.36 4.80
C GLY A 158 -11.81 12.33 4.82
N ALA A 159 -11.63 11.22 5.53
CA ALA A 159 -12.55 10.09 5.49
C ALA A 159 -14.02 10.36 5.91
N PRO A 160 -14.35 11.35 6.78
CA PRO A 160 -15.75 11.70 7.04
C PRO A 160 -16.54 12.15 5.80
N SER A 161 -15.84 12.66 4.77
CA SER A 161 -16.46 13.07 3.51
C SER A 161 -16.71 11.91 2.53
N LEU A 162 -16.24 10.69 2.82
CA LEU A 162 -16.40 9.53 1.95
C LEU A 162 -17.87 9.10 1.81
N PRO A 163 -18.42 9.05 0.58
CA PRO A 163 -19.70 8.43 0.28
C PRO A 163 -19.73 6.99 0.76
N VAL A 164 -20.91 6.53 1.18
CA VAL A 164 -21.10 5.14 1.64
C VAL A 164 -20.74 4.15 0.54
N SER A 165 -20.99 4.48 -0.74
CA SER A 165 -20.65 3.67 -1.92
C SER A 165 -19.15 3.38 -2.04
N LEU A 166 -18.28 4.31 -1.63
CA LEU A 166 -16.83 4.18 -1.76
C LEU A 166 -16.15 3.49 -0.57
N ARG A 167 -16.77 3.50 0.62
CA ARG A 167 -16.17 2.94 1.85
C ARG A 167 -15.58 1.53 1.70
N PRO A 168 -16.20 0.59 0.97
CA PRO A 168 -15.65 -0.76 0.82
C PRO A 168 -14.25 -0.79 0.19
N ALA A 169 -13.94 0.10 -0.75
CA ALA A 169 -12.62 0.18 -1.40
C ALA A 169 -11.48 0.47 -0.41
N PHE A 170 -11.79 1.15 0.70
CA PHE A 170 -10.81 1.57 1.69
C PHE A 170 -10.67 0.58 2.87
N LEU A 171 -11.48 -0.49 2.92
CA LEU A 171 -11.42 -1.47 4.01
C LEU A 171 -10.05 -2.14 4.22
N PRO A 172 -9.24 -2.40 3.19
CA PRO A 172 -7.88 -2.92 3.38
C PRO A 172 -7.00 -2.06 4.30
N LEU A 173 -7.22 -0.74 4.35
CA LEU A 173 -6.52 0.19 5.24
C LEU A 173 -6.90 0.03 6.73
N ALA A 174 -8.07 -0.56 7.03
CA ALA A 174 -8.64 -0.59 8.38
C ALA A 174 -7.72 -1.18 9.46
N LEU A 175 -6.76 -2.01 9.06
CA LEU A 175 -5.82 -2.67 9.96
C LEU A 175 -4.56 -1.85 10.23
N SER A 176 -4.22 -0.87 9.38
CA SER A 176 -2.93 -0.19 9.40
C SER A 176 -2.65 0.49 10.73
N ARG A 177 -3.62 1.23 11.30
CA ARG A 177 -3.49 1.82 12.64
C ARG A 177 -3.07 0.79 13.69
N ALA A 178 -3.76 -0.34 13.73
CA ALA A 178 -3.54 -1.35 14.77
C ALA A 178 -2.17 -2.01 14.64
N TYR A 179 -1.69 -2.23 13.41
CA TYR A 179 -0.34 -2.73 13.17
C TYR A 179 0.73 -1.68 13.53
N LEU A 180 0.59 -0.44 13.05
CA LEU A 180 1.52 0.66 13.36
C LEU A 180 1.59 0.96 14.86
N SER A 181 0.48 0.86 15.60
CA SER A 181 0.49 0.99 17.06
C SER A 181 1.24 -0.17 17.73
N LYS A 182 1.09 -1.40 17.21
CA LYS A 182 1.75 -2.58 17.78
C LYS A 182 3.26 -2.60 17.53
N MET A 183 3.72 -2.01 16.42
CA MET A 183 5.15 -1.90 16.08
C MET A 183 5.92 -0.90 16.95
N VAL A 184 5.23 0.02 17.63
CA VAL A 184 5.87 0.96 18.57
C VAL A 184 6.16 0.23 19.88
N GLY A 185 7.38 -0.32 19.97
CA GLY A 185 7.93 -1.00 21.14
C GLY A 185 8.99 -2.06 20.78
N SER A 186 9.96 -2.30 21.66
CA SER A 186 11.11 -3.20 21.40
C SER A 186 10.69 -4.64 21.10
N ARG A 187 9.61 -5.13 21.72
CA ARG A 187 9.15 -6.53 21.59
C ARG A 187 8.56 -6.89 20.22
N HIS A 188 8.09 -5.91 19.45
CA HIS A 188 7.46 -6.13 18.15
C HIS A 188 8.09 -5.25 17.06
N SER A 189 9.37 -4.92 17.24
CA SER A 189 10.13 -4.17 16.25
C SER A 189 10.12 -4.90 14.90
N PRO A 190 9.74 -4.22 13.81
CA PRO A 190 9.86 -4.73 12.44
C PRO A 190 11.23 -5.30 12.08
N LEU A 191 12.31 -4.92 12.78
CA LEU A 191 13.66 -5.43 12.52
C LEU A 191 13.85 -6.90 12.88
N HIS A 192 13.10 -7.40 13.88
CA HIS A 192 13.32 -8.73 14.45
C HIS A 192 12.12 -9.67 14.26
N GLY A 193 10.96 -9.13 13.88
CA GLY A 193 9.78 -9.95 13.62
C GLY A 193 8.59 -9.15 13.13
N ALA A 194 7.65 -9.85 12.50
CA ALA A 194 6.41 -9.25 12.02
C ALA A 194 5.41 -9.10 13.18
N ALA A 195 4.88 -7.89 13.37
CA ALA A 195 3.76 -7.67 14.27
C ALA A 195 2.55 -8.51 13.84
N ARG A 196 1.94 -9.25 14.77
CA ARG A 196 0.74 -10.08 14.50
C ARG A 196 -0.46 -9.59 15.28
N LEU A 197 -1.58 -9.40 14.61
CA LEU A 197 -2.89 -9.22 15.23
C LEU A 197 -3.61 -10.57 15.24
N SER A 198 -4.40 -10.85 16.29
CA SER A 198 -5.24 -12.04 16.32
C SER A 198 -6.30 -11.98 15.21
N ALA A 199 -6.73 -13.15 14.71
CA ALA A 199 -7.77 -13.22 13.69
C ALA A 199 -9.05 -12.52 14.14
N LEU A 200 -9.48 -12.72 15.39
CA LEU A 200 -10.66 -12.04 15.96
C LEU A 200 -10.52 -10.51 15.92
N ARG A 201 -9.35 -9.98 16.30
CA ARG A 201 -9.11 -8.53 16.28
C ARG A 201 -9.15 -7.98 14.85
N ARG A 202 -8.58 -8.69 13.86
CA ARG A 202 -8.64 -8.27 12.46
C ARG A 202 -10.07 -8.20 11.92
N HIS A 203 -10.84 -9.28 12.11
CA HIS A 203 -12.24 -9.32 11.66
C HIS A 203 -13.08 -8.27 12.38
N TRP A 204 -12.88 -8.07 13.68
CA TRP A 204 -13.59 -7.03 14.43
C TRP A 204 -13.28 -5.61 13.93
N LEU A 205 -12.01 -5.30 13.63
CA LEU A 205 -11.62 -4.00 13.09
C LEU A 205 -12.23 -3.76 11.70
N LEU A 206 -12.16 -4.77 10.82
CA LEU A 206 -12.78 -4.72 9.49
C LEU A 206 -14.30 -4.53 9.59
N PHE A 207 -14.98 -5.34 10.41
CA PHE A 207 -16.42 -5.24 10.64
C PHE A 207 -16.82 -3.85 11.17
N ARG A 208 -16.08 -3.31 12.14
CA ARG A 208 -16.34 -1.98 12.69
C ARG A 208 -16.21 -0.89 11.62
N ARG A 209 -15.20 -0.96 10.74
CA ARG A 209 -15.03 0.01 9.64
C ARG A 209 -16.05 -0.20 8.52
N ALA A 210 -16.44 -1.43 8.22
CA ALA A 210 -17.48 -1.71 7.24
C ALA A 210 -18.85 -1.17 7.69
N THR A 211 -19.17 -1.26 8.98
CA THR A 211 -20.46 -0.80 9.53
C THR A 211 -20.50 0.68 9.84
N ARG A 212 -19.43 1.26 10.37
CA ARG A 212 -19.40 2.66 10.86
C ARG A 212 -18.57 3.61 10.00
N GLY A 213 -17.84 3.10 9.01
CA GLY A 213 -16.85 3.89 8.27
C GLY A 213 -15.70 4.37 9.16
N TRP A 214 -15.19 5.56 8.83
CA TRP A 214 -14.16 6.26 9.59
C TRP A 214 -14.76 7.52 10.22
N PRO A 215 -15.41 7.39 11.41
CA PRO A 215 -15.84 8.57 12.15
C PRO A 215 -14.65 9.48 12.48
N PRO A 216 -14.88 10.80 12.63
CA PRO A 216 -13.87 11.73 13.09
C PRO A 216 -13.29 11.27 14.44
N LEU A 217 -11.99 11.51 14.63
CA LEU A 217 -11.25 11.18 15.85
C LEU A 217 -11.61 12.10 17.01
#